data_AF-A0A2C9A948-F1
#
_entry.id   AF-A0A2C9A948-F1
#
_cell.length_a   1.000
_cell.length_b   1.000
_cell.length_c   1.000
_cell.angle_alpha   90.00
_cell.angle_beta   90.00
_cell.angle_gamma   90.00
#
_symmetry.space_group_name_H-M   'P 1'
#
loop_
_entity.id
_entity.type
_entity.pdbx_description
1 polymer ?
#
loop_
_entity_poly.entity_id
_entity_poly.type
_entity_poly.pdbx_seq_one_letter_code
_entity_poly.pdbx_strand_id
1 'polypeptide(L)'
;MTQLKNYREVGIFDLLSAPLNPIGAFDAEQFKKDVRKLIDDNPDDKFVAVDLMGLDFVYSDAYNAFVQFQCELSGKGGMLALLSNSATIADGLKKAGLDRTLKVFGAEAEMMTFSLHSHDPVELPPREQAPAAPSEPEAAPVASQNGGHAPSMSGEFRSERRTGHNRRFTKSFNAVVKDEKKLASKGMNMPFEEESSSGKTVFFIILVLLVLGGLAAFFLM
;
A
#
# COMPACT_ATOMS: atom_id res chain seq x y z
N MET A 1 17.40 12.51 13.23
CA MET A 1 16.51 12.99 12.15
C MET A 1 15.88 11.77 11.51
N THR A 2 14.59 11.55 11.73
CA THR A 2 13.84 10.45 11.12
C THR A 2 13.73 10.77 9.63
N GLN A 3 14.38 9.98 8.75
CA GLN A 3 14.20 10.15 7.31
C GLN A 3 12.73 9.90 6.99
N LEU A 4 12.09 10.84 6.31
CA LEU A 4 10.73 10.65 5.80
C LEU A 4 10.77 9.54 4.73
N LYS A 5 10.09 8.43 5.01
CA LYS A 5 9.89 7.34 4.05
C LYS A 5 8.88 7.80 3.00
N ASN A 6 9.20 7.66 1.72
CA ASN A 6 8.27 7.94 0.61
C ASN A 6 7.36 6.73 0.28
N TYR A 7 7.28 5.78 1.21
CA TYR A 7 6.50 4.55 1.04
C TYR A 7 5.75 4.24 2.33
N ARG A 8 4.62 3.54 2.18
CA ARG A 8 3.81 3.01 3.27
C ARG A 8 3.65 1.50 3.12
N GLU A 9 3.59 0.78 4.23
CA GLU A 9 3.40 -0.67 4.22
C GLU A 9 1.91 -1.00 4.04
N VAL A 10 1.57 -1.74 2.99
CA VAL A 10 0.21 -2.25 2.72
C VAL A 10 0.30 -3.75 2.51
N GLY A 11 0.17 -4.49 3.61
CA GLY A 11 0.23 -5.95 3.62
C GLY A 11 1.66 -6.43 3.48
N ILE A 12 1.97 -7.17 2.41
CA ILE A 12 3.34 -7.54 2.06
C ILE A 12 4.04 -6.50 1.19
N PHE A 13 3.32 -5.51 0.67
CA PHE A 13 3.86 -4.54 -0.28
C PHE A 13 4.33 -3.26 0.40
N ASP A 14 5.49 -2.78 -0.04
CA ASP A 14 5.88 -1.38 0.15
C ASP A 14 5.25 -0.53 -0.94
N LEU A 15 4.20 0.22 -0.57
CA LEU A 15 3.45 1.07 -1.48
C LEU A 15 4.11 2.46 -1.56
N LEU A 16 4.75 2.72 -2.70
CA LEU A 16 5.36 3.99 -3.06
C LEU A 16 4.31 4.95 -3.61
N SER A 17 4.37 6.21 -3.20
CA SER A 17 3.57 7.26 -3.83
C SER A 17 4.11 7.56 -5.23
N ALA A 18 3.26 7.69 -6.24
CA ALA A 18 3.69 8.09 -7.57
C ALA A 18 4.41 9.45 -7.51
N PRO A 19 5.68 9.53 -7.96
CA PRO A 19 6.33 10.81 -8.12
C PRO A 19 5.68 11.56 -9.28
N LEU A 20 5.40 12.83 -9.05
CA LEU A 20 4.74 13.71 -10.02
C LEU A 20 5.71 14.80 -10.46
N ASN A 21 5.71 15.08 -11.76
CA ASN A 21 6.43 16.21 -12.34
C ASN A 21 5.67 17.54 -12.10
N PRO A 22 6.24 18.71 -12.45
CA PRO A 22 5.58 20.01 -12.22
C PRO A 22 4.25 20.20 -12.96
N ILE A 23 3.96 19.38 -13.97
CA ILE A 23 2.69 19.40 -14.70
C ILE A 23 1.67 18.38 -14.14
N GLY A 24 1.99 17.72 -13.02
CA GLY A 24 1.10 16.77 -12.34
C GLY A 24 1.03 15.38 -13.00
N ALA A 25 1.91 15.07 -13.94
CA ALA A 25 1.99 13.75 -14.56
C ALA A 25 3.06 12.89 -13.89
N PHE A 26 2.96 11.57 -14.07
CA PHE A 26 3.91 10.61 -13.53
C PHE A 26 5.35 10.89 -14.01
N ASP A 27 6.30 10.94 -13.07
CA ASP A 27 7.73 11.11 -13.35
C ASP A 27 8.46 9.76 -13.30
N ALA A 28 8.71 9.18 -14.48
CA ALA A 28 9.36 7.88 -14.59
C ALA A 28 10.83 7.89 -14.13
N GLU A 29 11.54 9.02 -14.24
CA GLU A 29 12.95 9.12 -13.85
C GLU A 29 13.11 9.20 -12.34
N GLN A 30 12.25 9.99 -11.69
CA GLN A 30 12.22 10.02 -10.23
C GLN A 30 11.75 8.67 -9.65
N PHE A 31 10.75 8.05 -10.28
CA PHE A 31 10.29 6.72 -9.90
C PHE A 31 11.41 5.68 -9.89
N LYS A 32 12.25 5.66 -10.93
CA LYS A 32 13.39 4.73 -11.00
C LYS A 32 14.38 4.92 -9.85
N LYS A 33 14.63 6.17 -9.45
CA LYS A 33 15.53 6.49 -8.33
C LYS A 33 14.93 6.03 -7.01
N ASP A 34 13.65 6.31 -6.80
CA ASP A 34 12.95 6.00 -5.55
C ASP A 34 12.84 4.49 -5.34
N VAL A 35 12.45 3.73 -6.38
CA VAL A 35 12.38 2.26 -6.31
C VAL A 35 13.76 1.65 -6.10
N ARG A 36 14.79 2.12 -6.83
CA ARG A 36 16.13 1.59 -6.67
C ARG A 36 16.67 1.83 -5.27
N LYS A 37 16.47 3.04 -4.74
CA LYS A 37 16.81 3.36 -3.36
C LYS A 37 16.07 2.46 -2.36
N LEU A 38 14.78 2.20 -2.57
CA LEU A 38 14.00 1.33 -1.70
C LEU A 38 14.56 -0.11 -1.67
N ILE A 39 14.88 -0.65 -2.84
CA ILE A 39 15.45 -2.00 -3.00
C ILE A 39 16.85 -2.09 -2.38
N ASP A 40 17.66 -1.03 -2.53
CA ASP A 40 19.02 -0.97 -1.97
C ASP A 40 19.00 -0.82 -0.44
N ASP A 41 18.07 -0.01 0.09
CA ASP A 41 17.90 0.23 1.53
C ASP A 41 17.31 -1.02 2.23
N ASN A 42 16.46 -1.80 1.54
CA ASN A 42 15.83 -3.01 2.07
C ASN A 42 15.98 -4.20 1.09
N PRO A 43 17.14 -4.89 1.09
CA PRO A 43 17.40 -5.97 0.13
C PRO A 43 16.53 -7.23 0.34
N ASP A 44 15.93 -7.37 1.52
CA ASP A 44 15.00 -8.46 1.84
C ASP A 44 13.58 -8.22 1.30
N ASP A 45 13.26 -6.97 0.94
CA ASP A 45 11.95 -6.60 0.42
C ASP A 45 11.84 -6.90 -1.07
N LYS A 46 10.85 -7.74 -1.39
CA LYS A 46 10.65 -8.32 -2.72
C LYS A 46 9.33 -7.87 -3.35
N PHE A 47 8.45 -7.27 -2.56
CA PHE A 47 7.12 -6.88 -2.96
C PHE A 47 7.01 -5.37 -2.87
N VAL A 48 7.01 -4.72 -4.03
CA VAL A 48 6.91 -3.27 -4.14
C VAL A 48 5.63 -2.96 -4.88
N ALA A 49 4.93 -1.91 -4.47
CA ALA A 49 3.74 -1.43 -5.15
C ALA A 49 3.85 0.06 -5.44
N VAL A 50 3.15 0.53 -6.46
CA VAL A 50 3.12 1.95 -6.84
C VAL A 50 1.69 2.46 -6.82
N ASP A 51 1.47 3.52 -6.05
CA ASP A 51 0.20 4.22 -5.95
C ASP A 51 0.03 5.18 -7.13
N LEU A 52 -0.76 4.77 -8.11
CA LEU A 52 -1.17 5.57 -9.26
C LEU A 52 -2.59 6.14 -9.07
N MET A 53 -3.11 6.13 -7.84
CA MET A 53 -4.42 6.70 -7.56
C MET A 53 -4.43 8.20 -7.83
N GLY A 54 -5.47 8.66 -8.53
CA GLY A 54 -5.60 10.07 -8.92
C GLY A 54 -4.85 10.45 -10.20
N LEU A 55 -4.18 9.49 -10.85
CA LEU A 55 -3.66 9.67 -12.20
C LEU A 55 -4.62 9.11 -13.24
N ASP A 56 -4.96 9.93 -14.23
CA ASP A 56 -5.84 9.52 -15.33
C ASP A 56 -5.09 8.63 -16.34
N PHE A 57 -3.83 8.91 -16.60
CA PHE A 57 -3.00 8.20 -17.56
C PHE A 57 -1.51 8.22 -17.18
N VAL A 58 -0.73 7.32 -17.77
CA VAL A 58 0.74 7.30 -17.68
C VAL A 58 1.34 7.19 -19.08
N TYR A 59 2.54 7.73 -19.24
CA TYR A 59 3.25 7.72 -20.52
C TYR A 59 4.01 6.41 -20.76
N SER A 60 4.55 6.24 -21.96
CA SER A 60 5.26 5.03 -22.38
C SER A 60 6.54 4.74 -21.59
N ASP A 61 7.22 5.77 -21.11
CA ASP A 61 8.38 5.67 -20.25
C ASP A 61 8.06 5.02 -18.89
N ALA A 62 6.90 5.30 -18.32
CA ALA A 62 6.42 4.67 -17.09
C ALA A 62 6.21 3.17 -17.27
N TYR A 63 5.56 2.75 -18.36
CA TYR A 63 5.38 1.33 -18.67
C TYR A 63 6.73 0.60 -18.79
N ASN A 64 7.72 1.20 -19.46
CA ASN A 64 9.05 0.63 -19.55
C ASN A 64 9.72 0.49 -18.17
N ALA A 65 9.56 1.49 -17.30
CA ALA A 65 10.08 1.42 -15.94
C ALA A 65 9.40 0.29 -15.14
N PHE A 66 8.09 0.11 -15.28
CA PHE A 66 7.37 -0.97 -14.60
C PHE A 66 7.85 -2.36 -15.05
N VAL A 67 8.05 -2.57 -16.36
CA VAL A 67 8.62 -3.82 -16.89
C VAL A 67 9.98 -4.08 -16.26
N GLN A 68 10.85 -3.07 -16.27
CA GLN A 68 12.23 -3.20 -15.77
C GLN A 68 12.25 -3.67 -14.31
N PHE A 69 11.49 -3.02 -13.43
CA PHE A 69 11.46 -3.38 -12.02
C PHE A 69 10.68 -4.67 -11.75
N GLN A 70 9.67 -5.01 -12.54
CA GLN A 70 9.02 -6.31 -12.45
C GLN A 70 9.99 -7.46 -12.76
N CYS A 71 10.83 -7.31 -13.79
CA CYS A 71 11.87 -8.28 -14.10
C CYS A 71 12.92 -8.38 -12.99
N GLU A 72 13.33 -7.24 -12.42
CA GLU A 72 14.31 -7.20 -11.33
C GLU A 72 13.78 -7.85 -10.04
N LEU A 73 12.55 -7.54 -9.64
CA LEU A 73 11.92 -8.10 -8.44
C LEU A 73 11.54 -9.57 -8.63
N SER A 74 11.04 -9.97 -9.80
CA SER A 74 10.74 -11.38 -10.08
C SER A 74 11.98 -12.27 -10.05
N GLY A 75 13.15 -11.76 -10.47
CA GLY A 75 14.44 -12.44 -10.31
C GLY A 75 14.79 -12.76 -8.85
N LYS A 76 14.26 -11.98 -7.89
CA LYS A 76 14.45 -12.20 -6.43
C LYS A 76 13.31 -13.01 -5.79
N GLY A 77 12.33 -13.47 -6.58
CA GLY A 77 11.11 -14.13 -6.11
C GLY A 77 10.02 -13.17 -5.63
N GLY A 78 10.06 -11.93 -6.11
CA GLY A 78 9.17 -10.84 -5.76
C GLY A 78 8.24 -10.40 -6.89
N MET A 79 7.58 -9.26 -6.70
CA MET A 79 6.67 -8.67 -7.68
C MET A 79 6.54 -7.15 -7.48
N LEU A 80 6.43 -6.44 -8.60
CA LEU A 80 5.91 -5.09 -8.70
C LEU A 80 4.39 -5.12 -8.91
N ALA A 81 3.67 -4.41 -8.07
CA ALA A 81 2.23 -4.21 -8.20
C ALA A 81 1.89 -2.74 -8.48
N LEU A 82 0.74 -2.50 -9.08
CA LEU A 82 0.21 -1.17 -9.34
C LEU A 82 -1.14 -1.01 -8.65
N LEU A 83 -1.35 0.12 -7.97
CA LEU A 83 -2.64 0.50 -7.40
C LEU A 83 -3.24 1.61 -8.26
N SER A 84 -4.35 1.34 -8.94
CA SER A 84 -5.00 2.33 -9.80
C SER A 84 -6.49 2.02 -9.97
N ASN A 85 -7.31 3.06 -9.98
CA ASN A 85 -8.72 2.99 -10.36
C ASN A 85 -8.99 3.43 -11.81
N SER A 86 -7.96 3.87 -12.55
CA SER A 86 -8.14 4.37 -13.92
C SER A 86 -8.23 3.21 -14.91
N ALA A 87 -9.37 3.13 -15.61
CA ALA A 87 -9.56 2.20 -16.72
C ALA A 87 -8.56 2.46 -17.87
N THR A 88 -8.17 3.72 -18.08
CA THR A 88 -7.20 4.10 -19.12
C THR A 88 -5.82 3.53 -18.84
N ILE A 89 -5.37 3.56 -17.58
CA ILE A 89 -4.10 2.95 -17.18
C ILE A 89 -4.17 1.43 -17.35
N ALA A 90 -5.27 0.80 -16.93
CA ALA A 90 -5.49 -0.64 -17.10
C ALA A 90 -5.48 -1.05 -18.59
N ASP A 91 -6.14 -0.29 -19.46
CA ASP A 91 -6.15 -0.53 -20.90
C ASP A 91 -4.78 -0.29 -21.54
N GLY A 92 -4.04 0.72 -21.07
CA GLY A 92 -2.67 0.97 -21.49
C GLY A 92 -1.73 -0.20 -21.13
N LEU A 93 -1.88 -0.78 -19.94
CA LEU A 93 -1.15 -1.99 -19.54
C LEU A 93 -1.48 -3.18 -20.43
N LYS A 94 -2.76 -3.40 -20.76
CA LYS A 94 -3.17 -4.46 -21.71
C LYS A 94 -2.58 -4.26 -23.09
N LYS A 95 -2.61 -3.03 -23.62
CA LYS A 95 -2.00 -2.68 -24.91
C LYS A 95 -0.49 -2.90 -24.93
N ALA A 96 0.18 -2.66 -23.80
CA ALA A 96 1.59 -2.95 -23.62
C ALA A 96 1.90 -4.43 -23.35
N GLY A 97 0.88 -5.31 -23.23
CA GLY A 97 1.05 -6.73 -22.90
C GLY A 97 1.53 -6.98 -21.46
N LEU A 98 1.38 -5.98 -20.59
CA LEU A 98 1.85 -5.95 -19.21
C LEU A 98 0.87 -6.56 -18.21
N ASP A 99 -0.39 -6.75 -18.62
CA ASP A 99 -1.48 -7.32 -17.83
C ASP A 99 -1.18 -8.73 -17.31
N ARG A 100 -0.33 -9.48 -18.02
CA ARG A 100 0.08 -10.85 -17.66
C ARG A 100 1.22 -10.88 -16.66
N THR A 101 2.02 -9.82 -16.59
CA THR A 101 3.25 -9.78 -15.78
C THR A 101 3.11 -8.93 -14.54
N LEU A 102 2.31 -7.87 -14.60
CA LEU A 102 2.08 -6.92 -13.51
C LEU A 102 0.70 -7.12 -12.92
N LYS A 103 0.62 -7.12 -11.59
CA LYS A 103 -0.67 -7.15 -10.89
C LYS A 103 -1.17 -5.73 -10.67
N VAL A 104 -2.39 -5.45 -11.12
CA VAL A 104 -3.08 -4.18 -10.85
C VAL A 104 -4.17 -4.42 -9.82
N PHE A 105 -4.19 -3.59 -8.79
CA PHE A 105 -5.20 -3.57 -7.74
C PHE A 105 -6.04 -2.30 -7.88
N GLY A 106 -7.35 -2.44 -7.70
CA GLY A 106 -8.29 -1.31 -7.73
C GLY A 106 -8.37 -0.56 -6.40
N ALA A 107 -8.01 -1.22 -5.31
CA ALA A 107 -8.05 -0.67 -3.95
C ALA A 107 -6.97 -1.30 -3.04
N GLU A 108 -6.55 -0.56 -2.01
CA GLU A 108 -5.61 -1.07 -1.01
C GLU A 108 -6.12 -2.31 -0.27
N ALA A 109 -7.44 -2.41 -0.07
CA ALA A 109 -8.06 -3.57 0.55
C ALA A 109 -7.79 -4.86 -0.24
N GLU A 110 -7.69 -4.78 -1.57
CA GLU A 110 -7.37 -5.93 -2.43
C GLU A 110 -5.90 -6.35 -2.25
N MET A 111 -4.98 -5.39 -2.11
CA MET A 111 -3.57 -5.67 -1.81
C MET A 111 -3.39 -6.35 -0.45
N MET A 112 -4.13 -5.89 0.56
CA MET A 112 -4.16 -6.52 1.89
C MET A 112 -4.71 -7.94 1.81
N THR A 113 -5.78 -8.15 1.04
CA THR A 113 -6.37 -9.48 0.84
C THR A 113 -5.42 -10.40 0.09
N PHE A 114 -4.73 -9.90 -0.93
CA PHE A 114 -3.69 -10.65 -1.64
C PHE A 114 -2.58 -11.10 -0.69
N SER A 115 -2.16 -10.22 0.22
CA SER A 115 -1.15 -10.53 1.23
C SER A 115 -1.53 -11.70 2.14
N LEU A 116 -2.82 -11.88 2.42
CA LEU A 116 -3.34 -13.01 3.22
C LEU A 116 -3.31 -14.33 2.44
N HIS A 117 -3.56 -14.29 1.12
CA HIS A 117 -3.62 -15.48 0.26
C HIS A 117 -2.29 -15.83 -0.40
N SER A 118 -1.32 -14.91 -0.42
CA SER A 118 0.03 -15.13 -1.01
C SER A 118 0.89 -16.11 -0.22
N HIS A 119 0.41 -16.59 0.94
CA HIS A 119 1.00 -17.70 1.67
C HIS A 119 0.52 -19.07 1.19
N ASP A 120 -0.46 -19.12 0.30
CA ASP A 120 -0.78 -20.31 -0.48
C ASP A 120 -0.15 -20.18 -1.87
N PRO A 121 0.49 -21.25 -2.39
CA PRO A 121 1.16 -21.20 -3.67
C PRO A 121 0.13 -20.82 -4.74
N VAL A 122 0.44 -19.76 -5.48
CA VAL A 122 -0.34 -19.24 -6.61
C VAL A 122 -0.62 -20.38 -7.58
N GLU A 123 -1.82 -20.94 -7.51
CA GLU A 123 -2.36 -21.83 -8.51
C GLU A 123 -2.65 -20.95 -9.74
N LEU A 124 -1.73 -20.97 -10.70
CA LEU A 124 -1.94 -20.40 -12.02
C LEU A 124 -3.19 -21.07 -12.61
N PRO A 125 -4.22 -20.29 -13.03
CA PRO A 125 -5.37 -20.89 -13.68
C PRO A 125 -4.91 -21.61 -14.97
N PRO A 126 -5.45 -22.80 -15.29
CA PRO A 126 -5.08 -23.54 -16.49
C PRO A 126 -5.28 -22.64 -17.72
N ARG A 127 -4.24 -22.55 -18.56
CA ARG A 127 -4.37 -21.97 -19.90
C ARG A 127 -5.42 -22.76 -20.68
N GLU A 128 -6.63 -22.22 -20.74
CA GLU A 128 -7.62 -22.59 -21.75
C GLU A 128 -7.07 -22.15 -23.12
N GLN A 129 -6.43 -23.09 -23.82
CA GLN A 129 -6.08 -22.95 -25.22
C GLN A 129 -7.38 -23.00 -26.04
N ALA A 130 -7.73 -21.90 -26.68
CA ALA A 130 -8.70 -21.86 -27.78
C ALA A 130 -7.96 -22.05 -29.13
N PRO A 131 -8.65 -22.21 -30.27
CA PRO A 131 -9.33 -23.42 -30.72
C PRO A 131 -8.82 -23.87 -32.11
N ALA A 132 -8.76 -25.18 -32.38
CA ALA A 132 -8.65 -25.70 -33.74
C ALA A 132 -9.71 -26.81 -33.94
N ALA A 133 -10.65 -26.55 -34.83
CA ALA A 133 -11.74 -27.42 -35.26
C ALA A 133 -11.23 -28.59 -36.15
N PRO A 134 -12.09 -29.42 -36.75
CA PRO A 134 -13.11 -30.30 -36.16
C PRO A 134 -12.93 -31.76 -36.67
N SER A 135 -13.24 -32.75 -35.84
CA SER A 135 -13.51 -34.11 -36.33
C SER A 135 -14.77 -34.65 -35.65
N GLU A 136 -15.74 -34.99 -36.49
CA GLU A 136 -17.10 -35.44 -36.20
C GLU A 136 -17.19 -36.75 -35.39
N PRO A 137 -18.38 -37.09 -34.88
CA PRO A 137 -18.58 -37.74 -33.59
C PRO A 137 -18.85 -39.24 -33.70
N GLU A 138 -18.48 -40.02 -32.68
CA GLU A 138 -19.08 -41.34 -32.49
C GLU A 138 -19.21 -41.74 -31.01
N ALA A 139 -20.46 -42.10 -30.66
CA ALA A 139 -20.92 -42.95 -29.57
C ALA A 139 -20.59 -42.58 -28.11
N ALA A 140 -21.58 -41.98 -27.44
CA ALA A 140 -21.91 -42.34 -26.05
C ALA A 140 -22.48 -43.79 -26.05
N PRO A 141 -22.40 -44.60 -24.96
CA PRO A 141 -23.02 -44.21 -23.69
C PRO A 141 -22.43 -44.80 -22.37
N VAL A 142 -22.85 -44.15 -21.28
CA VAL A 142 -23.20 -44.65 -19.92
C VAL A 142 -22.15 -45.22 -18.94
N ALA A 143 -22.01 -44.46 -17.85
CA ALA A 143 -22.11 -44.82 -16.44
C ALA A 143 -21.39 -46.07 -15.89
N SER A 144 -20.44 -45.83 -14.97
CA SER A 144 -20.11 -46.77 -13.90
C SER A 144 -19.96 -46.04 -12.57
N GLN A 145 -20.90 -46.30 -11.67
CA GLN A 145 -20.82 -46.03 -10.24
C GLN A 145 -20.04 -47.18 -9.58
N ASN A 146 -19.04 -46.87 -8.75
CA ASN A 146 -18.93 -47.36 -7.36
C ASN A 146 -17.50 -47.23 -6.81
N GLY A 147 -17.43 -46.98 -5.50
CA GLY A 147 -16.34 -47.50 -4.66
C GLY A 147 -15.49 -46.43 -3.99
N GLY A 148 -15.92 -45.95 -2.83
CA GLY A 148 -15.12 -45.08 -1.97
C GLY A 148 -14.08 -45.82 -1.12
N HIS A 149 -13.09 -45.08 -0.62
CA HIS A 149 -12.39 -45.32 0.66
C HIS A 149 -11.49 -44.11 0.99
N ALA A 150 -11.78 -43.44 2.10
CA ALA A 150 -10.78 -42.83 2.98
C ALA A 150 -10.40 -43.89 4.05
N PRO A 151 -9.39 -43.75 4.95
CA PRO A 151 -8.51 -42.60 5.24
C PRO A 151 -7.02 -42.97 5.54
N SER A 152 -6.29 -42.03 6.18
CA SER A 152 -5.00 -42.12 6.91
C SER A 152 -3.78 -41.53 6.17
N MET A 153 -3.35 -40.31 6.53
CA MET A 153 -2.47 -39.91 7.66
C MET A 153 -1.00 -40.26 7.44
N SER A 154 -0.16 -39.25 7.17
CA SER A 154 1.02 -38.91 7.99
C SER A 154 2.00 -38.03 7.20
N GLY A 155 2.48 -36.96 7.84
CA GLY A 155 3.60 -36.16 7.33
C GLY A 155 3.47 -34.65 7.53
N GLU A 156 3.06 -34.21 8.72
CA GLU A 156 3.26 -32.82 9.14
C GLU A 156 4.76 -32.49 9.12
N PHE A 157 5.17 -31.58 8.23
CA PHE A 157 6.32 -30.72 8.44
C PHE A 157 5.86 -29.28 8.25
N ARG A 158 5.15 -28.78 9.26
CA ARG A 158 4.83 -27.36 9.42
C ARG A 158 6.12 -26.65 9.82
N SER A 159 6.85 -26.10 8.86
CA SER A 159 7.98 -25.22 9.16
C SER A 159 7.44 -23.91 9.72
N GLU A 160 7.27 -23.85 11.04
CA GLU A 160 7.05 -22.61 11.78
C GLU A 160 8.24 -21.67 11.55
N ARG A 161 8.12 -20.73 10.61
CA ARG A 161 9.00 -19.56 10.61
C ARG A 161 8.63 -18.72 11.82
N ARG A 162 9.51 -18.74 12.83
CA ARG A 162 9.55 -17.76 13.93
C ARG A 162 9.64 -16.35 13.32
N THR A 163 8.50 -15.69 13.20
CA THR A 163 8.43 -14.25 12.97
C THR A 163 8.71 -13.55 14.29
N GLY A 164 9.58 -12.54 14.26
CA GLY A 164 10.18 -11.90 15.44
C GLY A 164 9.17 -11.34 16.45
N HIS A 165 9.62 -11.25 17.69
CA HIS A 165 8.88 -10.97 18.94
C HIS A 165 8.15 -9.61 19.03
N ASN A 166 8.12 -8.81 17.96
CA ASN A 166 7.60 -7.44 17.95
C ASN A 166 6.50 -7.18 16.90
N ARG A 167 5.90 -8.22 16.31
CA ARG A 167 4.66 -8.05 15.53
C ARG A 167 3.46 -8.00 16.47
N ARG A 168 3.31 -6.87 17.17
CA ARG A 168 2.01 -6.50 17.74
C ARG A 168 1.08 -6.23 16.56
N PHE A 169 0.23 -7.21 16.25
CA PHE A 169 -0.97 -6.99 15.45
C PHE A 169 -1.59 -5.67 15.93
N THR A 170 -1.60 -4.67 15.06
CA THR A 170 -2.30 -3.43 15.33
C THR A 170 -3.74 -3.81 15.60
N LYS A 171 -4.16 -3.65 16.86
CA LYS A 171 -5.54 -3.85 17.28
C LYS A 171 -6.43 -3.15 16.25
N SER A 172 -7.33 -3.91 15.67
CA SER A 172 -8.32 -3.41 14.73
C SER A 172 -9.00 -2.16 15.29
N PHE A 173 -9.23 -1.21 14.39
CA PHE A 173 -9.65 0.17 14.62
C PHE A 173 -11.10 0.31 15.13
N ASN A 174 -11.61 -0.66 15.90
CA ASN A 174 -12.97 -0.64 16.44
C ASN A 174 -13.08 -0.97 17.94
N ALA A 175 -11.97 -0.90 18.68
CA ALA A 175 -12.01 -0.88 20.14
C ALA A 175 -12.17 0.57 20.64
N VAL A 176 -13.33 1.18 20.42
CA VAL A 176 -13.70 2.43 21.08
C VAL A 176 -13.92 2.13 22.56
N VAL A 177 -12.86 2.25 23.36
CA VAL A 177 -12.95 2.22 24.82
C VAL A 177 -13.58 3.54 25.26
N LYS A 178 -14.89 3.48 25.53
CA LYS A 178 -15.70 4.58 26.04
C LYS A 178 -15.49 4.73 27.56
N ASP A 179 -14.25 4.98 27.98
CA ASP A 179 -13.92 5.24 29.40
C ASP A 179 -13.08 6.53 29.51
N GLU A 180 -13.78 7.66 29.50
CA GLU A 180 -13.22 9.02 29.58
C GLU A 180 -12.40 9.24 30.87
N LYS A 181 -12.72 8.53 31.96
CA LYS A 181 -12.04 8.67 33.25
C LYS A 181 -10.67 7.99 33.34
N LYS A 182 -10.36 7.04 32.43
CA LYS A 182 -9.05 6.35 32.42
C LYS A 182 -8.03 6.96 31.46
N LEU A 183 -8.44 7.89 30.60
CA LEU A 183 -7.57 8.54 29.63
C LEU A 183 -6.83 9.74 30.22
N ALA A 184 -7.48 10.48 31.13
CA ALA A 184 -6.86 11.62 31.83
C ALA A 184 -5.74 11.21 32.80
N SER A 185 -5.85 10.05 33.46
CA SER A 185 -4.81 9.56 34.39
C SER A 185 -3.56 9.01 33.69
N LYS A 186 -3.58 8.88 32.36
CA LYS A 186 -2.51 8.30 31.55
C LYS A 186 -1.72 9.31 30.72
N GLY A 187 -1.92 10.62 30.96
CA GLY A 187 -1.14 11.70 30.35
C GLY A 187 -1.35 11.86 28.85
N MET A 188 -2.50 11.44 28.31
CA MET A 188 -2.80 11.58 26.90
C MET A 188 -3.48 12.94 26.66
N ASN A 189 -2.71 13.91 26.18
CA ASN A 189 -3.24 15.19 25.71
C ASN A 189 -4.16 14.94 24.50
N MET A 190 -5.37 15.49 24.56
CA MET A 190 -6.33 15.42 23.45
C MET A 190 -5.85 16.28 22.27
N PRO A 191 -5.91 15.79 21.03
CA PRO A 191 -5.45 16.53 19.84
C PRO A 191 -6.44 17.59 19.35
N PHE A 192 -7.48 17.91 20.14
CA PHE A 192 -8.50 18.90 19.83
C PHE A 192 -8.80 19.78 21.04
N GLU A 193 -7.78 20.17 21.80
CA GLU A 193 -7.94 21.39 22.58
C GLU A 193 -8.11 22.54 21.57
N GLU A 194 -9.33 23.04 21.48
CA GLU A 194 -9.65 24.30 20.81
C GLU A 194 -8.61 25.33 21.22
N GLU A 195 -7.79 25.78 20.27
CA GLU A 195 -6.83 26.85 20.49
C GLU A 195 -7.59 28.04 21.10
N SER A 196 -7.37 28.29 22.40
CA SER A 196 -7.93 29.45 23.06
C SER A 196 -7.44 30.68 22.30
N SER A 197 -8.33 31.29 21.53
CA SER A 197 -8.12 32.43 20.66
C SER A 197 -6.89 33.26 21.05
N SER A 198 -5.81 33.07 20.29
CA SER A 198 -4.55 33.83 20.41
C SER A 198 -4.78 35.35 20.37
N GLY A 199 -5.95 35.81 19.92
CA GLY A 199 -6.35 37.22 19.94
C GLY A 199 -6.45 37.82 21.34
N LYS A 200 -6.86 37.05 22.36
CA LYS A 200 -6.95 37.56 23.74
C LYS A 200 -5.56 37.85 24.33
N THR A 201 -4.59 36.98 24.08
CA THR A 201 -3.21 37.14 24.58
C THR A 201 -2.51 38.32 23.93
N VAL A 202 -2.67 38.50 22.61
CA VAL A 202 -2.10 39.64 21.88
C VAL A 202 -2.72 40.96 22.35
N PHE A 203 -4.04 40.99 22.58
CA PHE A 203 -4.73 42.18 23.11
C PHE A 203 -4.21 42.57 24.51
N PHE A 204 -4.00 41.59 25.40
CA PHE A 204 -3.43 41.85 26.73
C PHE A 204 -1.99 42.39 26.66
N ILE A 205 -1.16 41.88 25.77
CA ILE A 205 0.22 42.34 25.61
C ILE A 205 0.25 43.81 25.13
N ILE A 206 -0.60 44.16 24.15
CA ILE A 206 -0.70 45.54 23.65
C ILE A 206 -1.17 46.48 24.75
N LEU A 207 -2.18 46.09 25.54
CA LEU A 207 -2.69 46.90 26.64
C LEU A 207 -1.61 47.20 27.69
N VAL A 208 -0.82 46.19 28.06
CA VAL A 208 0.26 46.33 29.06
C VAL A 208 1.36 47.26 28.55
N LEU A 209 1.75 47.15 27.28
CA LEU A 209 2.75 48.05 26.67
C LEU A 209 2.28 49.51 26.63
N LEU A 210 1.00 49.74 26.37
CA LEU A 210 0.42 51.09 26.33
C LEU A 210 0.40 51.74 27.73
N VAL A 211 0.05 50.97 28.77
CA VAL A 211 0.07 51.43 30.16
C VAL A 211 1.50 51.71 30.63
N LEU A 212 2.45 50.82 30.33
CA LEU A 212 3.86 51.02 30.69
C LEU A 212 4.48 52.20 29.94
N GLY A 213 4.18 52.35 28.65
CA GLY A 213 4.62 53.50 27.85
C GLY A 213 4.05 54.82 28.38
N GLY A 214 2.76 54.83 28.75
CA GLY A 214 2.12 56.00 29.36
C GLY A 214 2.72 56.37 30.72
N LEU A 215 2.99 55.37 31.57
CA LEU A 215 3.65 55.59 32.87
C LEU A 215 5.08 56.12 32.69
N ALA A 216 5.86 55.52 31.77
CA ALA A 216 7.22 55.98 31.50
C ALA A 216 7.23 57.42 30.98
N ALA A 217 6.31 57.77 30.08
CA ALA A 217 6.16 59.14 29.58
C ALA A 217 5.74 60.13 30.68
N PHE A 218 4.85 59.71 31.60
CA PHE A 218 4.43 60.53 32.73
C PHE A 218 5.54 60.80 33.74
N PHE A 219 6.49 59.88 33.92
CA PHE A 219 7.63 60.07 34.82
C PHE A 219 8.83 60.77 34.16
N LEU A 220 8.90 60.81 32.83
CA LEU A 220 9.95 61.50 32.06
C LEU A 220 9.60 62.94 31.70
N MET A 221 8.34 63.36 31.89
CA MET A 221 7.84 64.72 31.69
C MET A 221 7.66 65.42 33.03
#